data_AF-A0A7S4Q794-F1
#
_entry.id   AF-A0A7S4Q794-F1
#
_cell.length_a   1.000
_cell.length_b   1.000
_cell.length_c   1.000
_cell.angle_alpha   90.00
_cell.angle_beta   90.00
_cell.angle_gamma   90.00
#
_symmetry.space_group_name_H-M   'P 1'
#
loop_
_entity.id
_entity.type
_entity.pdbx_description
1 polymer ?
#
loop_
_entity_poly.entity_id
_entity_poly.type
_entity_poly.pdbx_seq_one_letter_code
_entity_poly.pdbx_strand_id
1 'polypeptide(L)'
;GTFTRWPFQLGPRVKVLGEYGGLGYAVSGHEWTPGTGAWGYGGRMHTDAQAYQAALEGLFNRLLPLLCGGGLGAAIYTQWTDVESETNGLLTYDRLPKLPIEVLRTYSQSLLEAWRQCKQLAAAASASAVR
;
A
#
# COMPACT_ATOMS: atom_id res chain seq x y z
N GLY A 1 -14.65 -1.03 0.27
CA GLY A 1 -15.21 -1.35 -1.05
C GLY A 1 -14.09 -1.65 -2.01
N THR A 2 -14.22 -2.69 -2.83
CA THR A 2 -13.26 -3.04 -3.88
C THR A 2 -13.72 -2.40 -5.18
N PHE A 3 -13.07 -1.32 -5.59
CA PHE A 3 -13.34 -0.71 -6.90
C PHE A 3 -12.75 -1.59 -7.98
N THR A 4 -13.58 -2.32 -8.72
CA THR A 4 -13.16 -3.06 -9.93
C THR A 4 -13.28 -2.21 -11.18
N ARG A 5 -14.05 -1.11 -11.12
CA ARG A 5 -14.17 -0.07 -12.15
C ARG A 5 -14.33 1.31 -11.51
N TRP A 6 -13.83 2.32 -12.20
CA TRP A 6 -13.93 3.72 -11.79
C TRP A 6 -15.31 4.29 -12.12
N PRO A 7 -15.93 5.10 -11.24
CA PRO A 7 -17.30 5.57 -11.43
C PRO A 7 -17.46 6.67 -12.49
N PHE A 8 -16.34 7.20 -13.04
CA PHE A 8 -16.34 8.25 -14.05
C PHE A 8 -15.35 7.95 -15.18
N GLN A 9 -15.68 8.41 -16.40
CA GLN A 9 -14.80 8.33 -17.56
C GLN A 9 -13.73 9.42 -17.47
N LEU A 10 -12.47 9.01 -17.28
CA LEU A 10 -11.33 9.93 -17.15
C LEU A 10 -10.62 10.23 -18.49
N GLY A 11 -11.12 9.68 -19.60
CA GLY A 11 -10.45 9.79 -20.90
C GLY A 11 -9.01 9.25 -20.85
N PRO A 12 -8.03 9.91 -21.50
CA PRO A 12 -6.64 9.45 -21.54
C PRO A 12 -5.83 9.77 -20.28
N ARG A 13 -6.46 10.27 -19.20
CA ARG A 13 -5.75 10.69 -17.99
C ARG A 13 -5.26 9.49 -17.18
N VAL A 14 -4.04 9.61 -16.66
CA VAL A 14 -3.48 8.65 -15.71
C VAL A 14 -4.23 8.75 -14.38
N LYS A 15 -4.49 7.60 -13.76
CA LYS A 15 -5.18 7.49 -12.47
C LYS A 15 -4.16 7.26 -11.36
N VAL A 16 -4.32 7.95 -10.24
CA VAL A 16 -3.45 7.81 -9.07
C VAL A 16 -4.30 7.55 -7.84
N LEU A 17 -3.92 6.54 -7.05
CA LEU A 17 -4.44 6.31 -5.72
C LEU A 17 -3.62 7.19 -4.77
N GLY A 18 -4.12 8.40 -4.54
CA GLY A 18 -3.39 9.47 -3.86
C GLY A 18 -3.02 9.16 -2.42
N GLU A 19 -3.82 8.33 -1.75
CA GLU A 19 -3.55 7.84 -0.40
C GLU A 19 -4.13 6.42 -0.27
N TYR A 20 -3.33 5.53 0.31
CA TYR A 20 -3.78 4.22 0.80
C TYR A 20 -2.88 3.77 1.95
N GLY A 21 -3.34 2.81 2.74
CA GLY A 21 -2.63 2.39 3.96
C GLY A 21 -3.51 2.59 5.17
N GLY A 22 -3.00 3.33 6.15
CA GLY A 22 -3.74 3.64 7.38
C GLY A 22 -3.86 2.48 8.37
N LEU A 23 -2.99 1.45 8.24
CA LEU A 23 -2.91 0.33 9.16
C LEU A 23 -2.16 0.78 10.41
N GLY A 24 -2.84 0.84 11.56
CA GLY A 24 -2.26 1.26 12.82
C GLY A 24 -1.48 0.12 13.49
N TYR A 25 -0.28 0.43 13.95
CA TYR A 25 0.54 -0.44 14.80
C TYR A 25 1.43 0.44 15.68
N ALA A 26 1.12 0.54 16.97
CA ALA A 26 1.93 1.27 17.93
C ALA A 26 3.08 0.39 18.43
N VAL A 27 4.31 0.88 18.33
CA VAL A 27 5.50 0.16 18.83
C VAL A 27 5.86 0.71 20.20
N SER A 28 5.76 -0.15 21.22
CA SER A 28 6.00 0.23 22.61
C SER A 28 7.37 0.92 22.78
N GLY A 29 7.37 2.07 23.44
CA GLY A 29 8.59 2.86 23.69
C GLY A 29 9.00 3.79 22.54
N HIS A 30 8.33 3.71 21.40
CA HIS A 30 8.59 4.53 20.21
C HIS A 30 7.36 5.36 19.77
N GLU A 31 6.46 5.58 20.72
CA GLU A 31 5.25 6.38 20.59
C GLU A 31 5.53 7.84 21.00
N TRP A 32 4.77 8.80 20.45
CA TRP A 32 4.79 10.18 20.94
C TRP A 32 4.37 10.27 22.42
N THR A 33 3.23 9.65 22.74
CA THR A 33 2.65 9.61 24.09
C THR A 33 2.20 8.19 24.42
N PRO A 34 3.03 7.40 25.14
CA PRO A 34 2.73 6.02 25.48
C PRO A 34 1.37 5.84 26.16
N GLY A 35 0.63 4.81 25.75
CA GLY A 35 -0.64 4.44 26.39
C GLY A 35 -1.83 5.38 26.12
N THR A 36 -1.70 6.32 25.17
CA THR A 36 -2.77 7.28 24.86
C THR A 36 -3.21 7.19 23.41
N GLY A 37 -4.46 6.79 23.18
CA GLY A 37 -5.22 7.12 21.97
C GLY A 37 -4.65 6.67 20.62
N ALA A 38 -3.69 5.74 20.58
CA ALA A 38 -3.09 5.26 19.35
C ALA A 38 -4.17 4.77 18.37
N TRP A 39 -4.17 5.31 17.15
CA TRP A 39 -5.20 5.01 16.17
C TRP A 39 -4.63 4.83 14.75
N GLY A 40 -5.40 4.10 13.95
CA GLY A 40 -5.22 3.93 12.51
C GLY A 40 -6.56 4.10 11.80
N TYR A 41 -6.53 4.33 10.48
CA TYR A 41 -7.75 4.62 9.71
C TYR A 41 -8.75 3.49 9.79
N GLY A 42 -10.03 3.86 10.01
CA GLY A 42 -11.12 2.91 10.18
C GLY A 42 -10.98 2.02 11.42
N GLY A 43 -10.23 2.45 12.44
CA GLY A 43 -10.00 1.70 13.68
C GLY A 43 -9.12 0.46 13.51
N ARG A 44 -8.37 0.37 12.40
CA ARG A 44 -7.56 -0.82 12.07
C ARG A 44 -6.24 -0.80 12.84
N MET A 45 -6.29 -1.25 14.09
CA MET A 45 -5.13 -1.42 14.95
C MET A 45 -4.64 -2.87 14.96
N HIS A 46 -3.33 -3.04 15.06
CA HIS A 46 -2.66 -4.34 15.10
C HIS A 46 -1.85 -4.40 16.39
N THR A 47 -1.88 -5.54 17.06
CA THR A 47 -1.28 -5.74 18.39
C THR A 47 0.19 -6.10 18.32
N ASP A 48 0.66 -6.61 17.19
CA ASP A 48 2.01 -7.10 17.00
C ASP A 48 2.47 -6.94 15.55
N ALA A 49 3.79 -7.07 15.36
CA ALA A 49 4.44 -6.91 14.07
C ALA A 49 3.98 -7.94 13.04
N GLN A 50 3.63 -9.16 13.47
CA GLN A 50 3.21 -10.23 12.55
C GLN A 50 1.83 -9.92 11.96
N ALA A 51 0.87 -9.53 12.79
CA ALA A 51 -0.46 -9.11 12.36
C ALA A 51 -0.38 -7.87 11.46
N TYR A 52 0.45 -6.89 11.85
CA TYR A 52 0.69 -5.70 11.03
C TYR A 52 1.28 -6.06 9.66
N GLN A 53 2.30 -6.92 9.61
CA GLN A 53 2.94 -7.36 8.38
C GLN A 53 1.95 -8.08 7.45
N ALA A 54 1.14 -9.01 7.98
CA ALA A 54 0.14 -9.73 7.20
C ALA A 54 -0.92 -8.79 6.59
N ALA A 55 -1.37 -7.81 7.37
CA ALA A 55 -2.33 -6.81 6.89
C ALA A 55 -1.73 -5.90 5.81
N LEU A 56 -0.46 -5.51 6.00
CA LEU A 56 0.29 -4.69 5.07
C LEU A 56 0.50 -5.43 3.73
N GLU A 57 0.94 -6.68 3.77
CA GLU A 57 1.07 -7.55 2.60
C GLU A 57 -0.28 -7.70 1.86
N GLY A 58 -1.37 -7.97 2.59
CA GLY A 58 -2.70 -8.06 1.99
C GLY A 58 -3.17 -6.75 1.34
N LEU A 59 -2.72 -5.60 1.85
CA LEU A 59 -3.02 -4.29 1.28
C LEU A 59 -2.21 -4.05 -0.01
N PHE A 60 -0.93 -4.43 -0.06
CA PHE A 60 -0.12 -4.42 -1.28
C PHE A 60 -0.68 -5.36 -2.35
N ASN A 61 -1.05 -6.58 -2.00
CA ASN A 61 -1.60 -7.57 -2.93
C ASN A 61 -2.90 -7.08 -3.60
N ARG A 62 -3.70 -6.26 -2.92
CA ARG A 62 -4.92 -5.65 -3.49
C ARG A 62 -4.63 -4.59 -4.56
N LEU A 63 -3.41 -4.07 -4.67
CA LEU A 63 -3.03 -3.13 -5.73
C LEU A 63 -2.76 -3.82 -7.07
N LEU A 64 -2.31 -5.08 -7.06
CA LEU A 64 -1.96 -5.85 -8.25
C LEU A 64 -3.06 -5.83 -9.35
N PRO A 65 -4.33 -6.17 -9.07
CA PRO A 65 -5.37 -6.13 -10.09
C PRO A 65 -5.65 -4.71 -10.61
N LEU A 66 -5.43 -3.67 -9.79
CA LEU A 66 -5.62 -2.28 -10.19
C LEU A 66 -4.51 -1.79 -11.12
N LEU A 67 -3.28 -2.26 -10.91
CA LEU A 67 -2.12 -1.98 -11.76
C LEU A 67 -2.21 -2.69 -13.11
N CYS A 68 -2.60 -3.96 -13.12
CA CYS A 68 -2.61 -4.78 -14.33
C CYS A 68 -3.89 -4.63 -15.18
N GLY A 69 -5.04 -4.35 -14.56
CA GLY A 69 -6.33 -4.26 -15.26
C GLY A 69 -7.15 -2.99 -14.98
N GLY A 70 -6.91 -2.30 -13.86
CA GLY A 70 -7.69 -1.12 -13.44
C GLY A 70 -7.25 0.21 -14.06
N GLY A 71 -6.10 0.24 -14.74
CA GLY A 71 -5.51 1.45 -15.33
C GLY A 71 -4.94 2.41 -14.30
N LEU A 72 -4.51 1.91 -13.14
CA LEU A 72 -3.82 2.70 -12.12
C LEU A 72 -2.37 2.93 -12.54
N GLY A 73 -1.92 4.20 -12.57
CA GLY A 73 -0.54 4.56 -12.90
C GLY A 73 0.36 4.72 -11.68
N ALA A 74 -0.20 5.03 -10.51
CA ALA A 74 0.54 5.12 -9.25
C ALA A 74 -0.36 4.91 -8.03
N ALA A 75 0.25 4.53 -6.91
CA ALA A 75 -0.37 4.46 -5.59
C ALA A 75 0.61 4.99 -4.54
N ILE A 76 0.14 5.87 -3.65
CA ILE A 76 0.99 6.50 -2.62
C ILE A 76 0.61 5.97 -1.24
N TYR A 77 1.53 5.24 -0.61
CA TYR A 77 1.32 4.76 0.75
C TYR A 77 1.41 5.95 1.69
N THR A 78 0.36 6.19 2.45
CA THR A 78 0.33 7.23 3.47
C THR A 78 0.12 6.57 4.83
N GLN A 79 1.01 6.75 5.81
CA GLN A 79 2.11 7.74 5.89
C GLN A 79 3.50 7.13 6.20
N TRP A 80 4.54 7.99 6.16
CA TRP A 80 5.93 7.59 6.34
C TRP A 80 6.27 7.32 7.82
N THR A 81 5.95 8.27 8.71
CA THR A 81 6.17 8.16 10.17
C THR A 81 4.84 8.19 10.90
N ASP A 82 4.83 7.68 12.13
CA ASP A 82 3.77 8.03 13.07
C ASP A 82 3.77 9.54 13.35
N VAL A 83 2.58 10.10 13.55
CA VAL A 83 2.38 11.51 13.87
C VAL A 83 1.48 11.57 15.11
N GLU A 84 2.05 11.99 16.23
CA GLU A 84 1.35 12.06 17.52
C GLU A 84 0.67 10.72 17.86
N SER A 85 -0.66 10.68 17.98
CA SER A 85 -1.44 9.47 18.23
C SER A 85 -1.82 8.69 16.96
N GLU A 86 -1.53 9.22 15.77
CA GLU A 86 -1.75 8.51 14.51
C GLU A 86 -0.58 7.54 14.23
N THR A 87 -0.77 6.28 14.62
CA THR A 87 0.29 5.27 14.63
C THR A 87 0.27 4.36 13.41
N ASN A 88 -0.06 4.92 12.24
CA ASN A 88 -0.19 4.17 10.97
C ASN A 88 0.96 4.40 9.99
N GLY A 89 2.06 4.99 10.45
CA GLY A 89 3.30 5.13 9.68
C GLY A 89 4.01 3.79 9.47
N LEU A 90 4.82 3.71 8.42
CA LEU A 90 5.78 2.60 8.23
C LEU A 90 6.95 2.67 9.23
N LEU A 91 7.26 3.88 9.69
CA LEU A 91 8.20 4.15 10.75
C LEU A 91 7.48 4.62 12.01
N THR A 92 8.08 4.35 13.17
CA THR A 92 7.67 4.88 14.46
C THR A 92 7.83 6.41 14.52
N TYR A 93 7.40 7.01 15.64
CA TYR A 93 7.50 8.45 15.85
C TYR A 93 8.96 8.96 15.78
N ASP A 94 9.88 8.19 16.33
CA ASP A 94 11.33 8.43 16.30
C ASP A 94 12.04 7.86 15.05
N ARG A 95 11.28 7.53 14.00
CA ARG A 95 11.76 7.10 12.66
C ARG A 95 12.45 5.74 12.62
N LEU A 96 12.14 4.85 13.56
CA LEU A 96 12.56 3.46 13.48
C LEU A 96 11.61 2.63 12.61
N PRO A 97 12.12 1.71 11.78
CA PRO A 97 11.26 0.83 11.00
C PRO A 97 10.42 -0.08 11.88
N LYS A 98 9.09 -0.13 11.63
CA LYS A 98 8.20 -1.07 12.35
C LYS A 98 8.34 -2.52 11.89
N LEU A 99 8.87 -2.70 10.69
CA LEU A 99 9.27 -3.97 10.10
C LEU A 99 10.68 -3.83 9.55
N PRO A 100 11.42 -4.94 9.39
CA PRO A 100 12.72 -4.88 8.74
C PRO A 100 12.62 -4.25 7.34
N ILE A 101 13.57 -3.36 7.02
CA ILE A 101 13.53 -2.56 5.78
C ILE A 101 13.52 -3.44 4.53
N GLU A 102 14.19 -4.58 4.58
CA GLU A 102 14.20 -5.58 3.53
C GLU A 102 12.79 -6.12 3.25
N VAL A 103 11.97 -6.33 4.27
CA VAL A 103 10.56 -6.76 4.11
C VAL A 103 9.77 -5.67 3.40
N LEU A 104 9.87 -4.41 3.87
CA LEU A 104 9.17 -3.28 3.25
C LEU A 104 9.59 -3.08 1.78
N ARG A 105 10.87 -3.27 1.47
CA ARG A 105 11.42 -3.17 0.11
C ARG A 105 10.80 -4.22 -0.82
N THR A 106 10.55 -5.44 -0.33
CA THR A 106 9.98 -6.50 -1.16
C THR A 106 8.60 -6.12 -1.70
N TYR A 107 7.79 -5.37 -0.93
CA TYR A 107 6.46 -4.95 -1.39
C TYR A 107 6.53 -4.04 -2.62
N SER A 108 7.38 -3.01 -2.59
CA SER A 108 7.55 -2.12 -3.76
C SER A 108 8.17 -2.84 -4.96
N GLN A 109 9.13 -3.75 -4.72
CA GLN A 109 9.77 -4.53 -5.77
C GLN A 109 8.78 -5.50 -6.45
N SER A 110 7.98 -6.22 -5.67
CA SER A 110 6.96 -7.15 -6.16
C SER A 110 5.89 -6.43 -6.99
N LEU A 111 5.46 -5.23 -6.57
CA LEU A 111 4.52 -4.43 -7.36
C LEU A 111 5.12 -3.99 -8.71
N LEU A 112 6.38 -3.52 -8.70
CA LEU A 112 7.07 -3.09 -9.91
C LEU A 112 7.26 -4.26 -10.89
N GLU A 113 7.67 -5.41 -10.37
CA GLU A 113 7.88 -6.62 -11.17
C GLU A 113 6.57 -7.14 -11.75
N ALA A 114 5.51 -7.23 -10.94
CA ALA A 114 4.19 -7.61 -11.42
C ALA A 114 3.66 -6.65 -12.50
N TRP A 115 3.85 -5.34 -12.32
CA TRP A 115 3.48 -4.36 -13.34
C TRP A 115 4.24 -4.56 -14.66
N ARG A 116 5.55 -4.82 -14.61
CA ARG A 116 6.36 -5.12 -15.80
C ARG A 116 5.84 -6.34 -16.54
N GLN A 117 5.55 -7.42 -15.82
CA GLN A 117 5.00 -8.65 -16.38
C GLN A 117 3.63 -8.40 -17.05
N CYS A 118 2.74 -7.66 -16.38
CA CYS A 118 1.45 -7.30 -16.96
C CYS A 118 1.58 -6.47 -18.24
N LYS A 119 2.53 -5.53 -18.30
CA LYS A 119 2.82 -4.76 -19.53
C LYS A 119 3.35 -5.64 -20.66
N GLN A 120 4.22 -6.59 -20.37
CA GLN A 120 4.75 -7.53 -21.36
C GLN A 120 3.64 -8.44 -21.91
N LEU A 121 2.81 -9.00 -21.03
CA LEU A 121 1.68 -9.85 -21.42
C LEU A 121 0.67 -9.08 -22.29
N ALA A 122 0.34 -7.83 -21.92
CA ALA A 122 -0.56 -6.99 -22.72
C ALA A 122 0.02 -6.71 -24.12
N ALA A 123 1.32 -6.42 -24.22
CA ALA A 123 1.98 -6.18 -25.50
C ALA A 123 2.00 -7.45 -26.39
N ALA A 124 2.28 -8.61 -25.80
CA ALA A 124 2.27 -9.90 -26.50
C ALA A 124 0.87 -10.25 -27.03
N ALA A 125 -0.19 -10.02 -26.22
CA ALA A 125 -1.57 -10.26 -26.63
C ALA A 125 -1.98 -9.35 -27.80
N SER A 126 -1.59 -8.07 -27.77
CA SER A 126 -1.85 -7.14 -28.89
C SER A 126 -1.11 -7.55 -30.17
N ALA A 127 0.12 -8.06 -30.07
CA ALA A 127 0.88 -8.54 -31.23
C ALA A 127 0.29 -9.81 -31.86
N SER A 128 -0.31 -10.68 -31.05
CA SER A 128 -0.98 -11.90 -31.53
C SER A 128 -2.35 -11.65 -32.14
N ALA A 129 -3.06 -10.58 -31.75
CA ALA A 129 -4.38 -10.24 -32.28
C ALA A 129 -4.35 -9.51 -33.65
N VAL A 130 -3.15 -9.12 -34.12
CA VAL A 130 -2.92 -8.45 -35.40
C VAL A 130 -2.47 -9.44 -36.49
N ARG A 131 -2.35 -10.73 -36.16
CA ARG A 131 -2.13 -11.84 -37.10
C ARG A 131 -3.42 -12.61 -37.32
#